data_AF-A0A1K1T188-F1
#
_entry.id   AF-A0A1K1T188-F1
#
_cell.length_a   1.000
_cell.length_b   1.000
_cell.length_c   1.000
_cell.angle_alpha   90.00
_cell.angle_beta   90.00
_cell.angle_gamma   90.00
#
_symmetry.space_group_name_H-M   'P 1'
#
loop_
_entity.id
_entity.type
_entity.pdbx_description
1 polymer ?
#
loop_
_entity_poly.entity_id
_entity_poly.type
_entity_poly.pdbx_seq_one_letter_code
_entity_poly.pdbx_strand_id
1 'polypeptide(L)'
;MQSANKPATTSSHTIPNDVLLDIIRILFNNRLHWQVEGINEQEGTLLVQISQQQSNPKHQKAIQNIIGILGDYNYYVKGTPQDEAIDY
;
A
#
# COMPACT_ATOMS: atom_id res chain seq x y z
N MET A 1 -12.70 5.36 -32.62
CA MET A 1 -13.03 6.05 -31.36
C MET A 1 -11.80 5.97 -30.46
N GLN A 2 -11.12 7.10 -30.22
CA GLN A 2 -9.97 7.12 -29.31
C GLN A 2 -10.50 6.93 -27.88
N SER A 3 -10.06 5.85 -27.22
CA SER A 3 -10.31 5.64 -25.80
C SER A 3 -9.65 6.80 -25.05
N ALA A 4 -10.44 7.71 -24.49
CA ALA A 4 -9.94 8.76 -23.64
C ALA A 4 -9.20 8.11 -22.46
N ASN A 5 -7.87 8.21 -22.44
CA ASN A 5 -7.06 7.77 -21.31
C ASN A 5 -7.49 8.59 -20.09
N LYS A 6 -8.38 8.02 -19.26
CA LYS A 6 -8.71 8.61 -17.96
C LYS A 6 -7.42 8.74 -17.15
N PRO A 7 -7.24 9.85 -16.42
CA PRO A 7 -6.01 10.10 -15.67
C PRO A 7 -5.76 8.98 -14.67
N ALA A 8 -4.51 8.51 -14.63
CA ALA A 8 -4.07 7.63 -13.56
C ALA A 8 -4.13 8.40 -12.24
N THR A 9 -4.56 7.75 -11.17
CA THR A 9 -4.50 8.29 -9.82
C THR A 9 -3.32 7.69 -9.11
N THR A 10 -2.46 8.53 -8.57
CA THR A 10 -1.30 8.15 -7.78
C THR A 10 -1.58 8.34 -6.29
N SER A 11 -1.05 7.43 -5.49
CA SER A 11 -1.09 7.50 -4.03
C SER A 11 0.18 6.87 -3.46
N SER A 12 0.74 7.45 -2.40
CA SER A 12 1.93 6.92 -1.72
C SER A 12 1.55 6.19 -0.45
N HIS A 13 2.22 5.07 -0.19
CA HIS A 13 1.97 4.18 0.94
C HIS A 13 3.31 3.83 1.61
N THR A 14 3.36 3.90 2.94
CA THR A 14 4.49 3.42 3.72
C THR A 14 4.35 1.92 3.94
N ILE A 15 5.28 1.14 3.39
CA ILE A 15 5.26 -0.33 3.39
C ILE A 15 6.37 -0.84 4.31
N PRO A 16 6.02 -1.53 5.42
CA PRO A 16 6.98 -2.26 6.24
C PRO A 16 7.62 -3.42 5.49
N ASN A 17 8.90 -3.67 5.75
CA ASN A 17 9.65 -4.77 5.13
C ASN A 17 8.98 -6.14 5.34
N ASP A 18 8.37 -6.36 6.51
CA ASP A 18 7.74 -7.63 6.88
C ASP A 18 6.55 -8.02 5.97
N VAL A 19 5.86 -7.02 5.39
CA VAL A 19 4.73 -7.23 4.47
C VAL A 19 5.08 -6.87 3.03
N LEU A 20 6.31 -6.42 2.76
CA LEU A 20 6.74 -5.92 1.46
C LEU A 20 6.51 -6.95 0.35
N LEU A 21 6.83 -8.22 0.59
CA LEU A 21 6.70 -9.27 -0.41
C LEU A 21 5.23 -9.48 -0.84
N ASP A 22 4.29 -9.40 0.11
CA ASP A 22 2.87 -9.55 -0.19
C ASP A 22 2.32 -8.35 -0.96
N ILE A 23 2.76 -7.14 -0.62
CA ILE A 23 2.41 -5.95 -1.40
C ILE A 23 3.00 -6.03 -2.82
N ILE A 24 4.27 -6.40 -2.97
CA ILE A 24 4.93 -6.57 -4.27
C ILE A 24 4.19 -7.58 -5.15
N ARG A 25 3.76 -8.72 -4.59
CA ARG A 25 2.95 -9.72 -5.31
C ARG A 25 1.64 -9.13 -5.84
N ILE A 26 0.95 -8.33 -5.05
CA ILE A 26 -0.28 -7.65 -5.47
C ILE A 26 0.00 -6.68 -6.62
N LEU A 27 1.06 -5.87 -6.50
CA LEU A 27 1.46 -4.90 -7.52
C LEU A 27 1.72 -5.59 -8.87
N PHE A 28 2.54 -6.64 -8.88
CA PHE A 28 2.88 -7.39 -10.10
C PHE A 28 1.68 -8.12 -10.69
N ASN A 29 0.89 -8.85 -9.88
CA ASN A 29 -0.27 -9.60 -10.37
C ASN A 29 -1.34 -8.70 -11.00
N ASN A 30 -1.41 -7.44 -10.58
CA ASN A 30 -2.37 -6.47 -11.09
C ASN A 30 -1.75 -5.50 -12.11
N ARG A 31 -0.46 -5.63 -12.45
CA ARG A 31 0.26 -4.74 -13.37
C ARG A 31 0.12 -3.25 -12.99
N LEU A 32 0.10 -2.97 -11.69
CA LEU A 32 0.12 -1.61 -11.19
C LEU A 32 1.49 -1.00 -11.46
N HIS A 33 1.51 0.27 -11.90
CA HIS A 33 2.76 1.02 -11.96
C HIS A 33 3.12 1.48 -10.55
N TRP A 34 4.37 1.32 -10.15
CA TRP A 34 4.83 1.71 -8.84
C TRP A 34 6.30 2.15 -8.87
N GLN A 35 6.69 2.97 -7.90
CA GLN A 35 8.07 3.38 -7.69
C GLN A 35 8.34 3.61 -6.20
N VAL A 36 9.57 3.35 -5.78
CA VAL A 36 10.03 3.69 -4.43
C VAL A 36 10.39 5.19 -4.41
N GLU A 37 9.72 5.95 -3.55
CA GLU A 37 10.00 7.38 -3.32
C GLU A 37 11.02 7.60 -2.20
N GLY A 38 11.11 6.65 -1.25
CA GLY A 38 12.03 6.76 -0.13
C GLY A 38 12.17 5.46 0.66
N ILE A 39 13.26 5.37 1.42
CA ILE A 39 13.58 4.25 2.30
C ILE A 39 13.85 4.82 3.69
N ASN A 40 13.18 4.29 4.71
CA ASN A 40 13.48 4.56 6.10
C ASN A 40 14.09 3.29 6.71
N GLU A 41 15.42 3.25 6.76
CA GLU A 41 16.17 2.10 7.28
C GLU A 41 15.98 1.91 8.79
N GLN A 42 15.76 2.99 9.55
CA GLN A 42 15.59 2.93 11.00
C GLN A 42 14.26 2.25 11.38
N GLU A 43 13.19 2.55 10.64
CA GLU A 43 11.88 1.94 10.86
C GLU A 43 11.66 0.67 10.02
N GLY A 44 12.60 0.33 9.13
CA GLY A 44 12.46 -0.81 8.21
C GLY A 44 11.28 -0.66 7.25
N THR A 45 11.03 0.55 6.73
CA THR A 45 9.90 0.85 5.85
C THR A 45 10.33 1.49 4.52
N LEU A 46 9.51 1.33 3.48
CA LEU A 46 9.65 1.99 2.18
C LEU A 46 8.44 2.88 1.91
N LEU A 47 8.68 4.10 1.43
CA LEU A 47 7.62 4.92 0.84
C LEU A 47 7.48 4.53 -0.63
N VAL A 48 6.32 4.00 -1.01
CA VAL A 48 6.05 3.52 -2.37
C VAL A 48 4.86 4.24 -2.97
N GLN A 49 5.08 4.91 -4.10
CA GLN A 49 4.03 5.50 -4.91
C GLN A 49 3.46 4.45 -5.85
N ILE A 50 2.13 4.36 -5.91
CA ILE A 50 1.40 3.42 -6.76
C ILE A 50 0.44 4.22 -7.64
N SER A 51 0.51 4.01 -8.95
CA SER A 51 -0.43 4.57 -9.93
C SER A 51 -1.49 3.53 -10.30
N GLN A 52 -2.75 3.91 -10.18
CA GLN A 52 -3.88 3.10 -10.60
C GLN A 52 -4.70 3.77 -11.71
N GLN A 53 -5.41 2.95 -12.48
CA GLN A 53 -6.39 3.40 -13.46
C GLN A 53 -7.76 3.32 -12.79
N GLN A 54 -8.41 4.45 -12.53
CA GLN A 54 -9.66 4.47 -11.77
C GLN A 54 -10.78 3.62 -12.41
N SER A 55 -10.79 3.47 -13.73
CA SER A 55 -11.79 2.65 -14.42
C SER A 55 -11.50 1.15 -14.39
N ASN A 56 -10.35 0.72 -13.86
CA ASN A 56 -9.98 -0.68 -13.80
C ASN A 56 -10.36 -1.26 -12.42
N PRO A 57 -11.40 -2.10 -12.32
CA PRO A 57 -11.84 -2.66 -11.04
C PRO A 57 -10.78 -3.57 -10.39
N LYS A 58 -9.89 -4.18 -11.18
CA LYS A 58 -8.77 -4.96 -10.61
C LYS A 58 -7.78 -4.05 -9.89
N HIS A 59 -7.50 -2.87 -10.45
CA HIS A 59 -6.61 -1.89 -9.81
C HIS A 59 -7.24 -1.37 -8.51
N GLN A 60 -8.53 -1.03 -8.53
CA GLN A 60 -9.24 -0.59 -7.32
C GLN A 60 -9.19 -1.66 -6.21
N LYS A 61 -9.50 -2.92 -6.55
CA LYS A 61 -9.44 -4.04 -5.59
C LYS A 61 -8.02 -4.28 -5.08
N ALA A 62 -7.02 -4.16 -5.94
CA ALA A 62 -5.61 -4.30 -5.55
C ALA A 62 -5.20 -3.22 -4.54
N ILE A 63 -5.57 -1.96 -4.77
CA ILE A 63 -5.31 -0.87 -3.81
C ILE A 63 -6.04 -1.11 -2.48
N GLN A 64 -7.30 -1.54 -2.51
CA GLN A 64 -8.04 -1.90 -1.29
C GLN A 64 -7.36 -3.03 -0.51
N ASN A 65 -6.87 -4.07 -1.19
CA ASN A 65 -6.15 -5.16 -0.54
C ASN A 65 -4.85 -4.68 0.11
N ILE A 66 -4.10 -3.79 -0.56
CA ILE A 66 -2.88 -3.19 -0.01
C ILE A 66 -3.22 -2.39 1.25
N ILE A 67 -4.25 -1.54 1.21
CA ILE A 67 -4.71 -0.77 2.37
C ILE A 67 -5.12 -1.69 3.52
N GLY A 68 -5.82 -2.80 3.22
CA GLY A 68 -6.21 -3.79 4.21
C GLY A 68 -5.01 -4.42 4.92
N ILE A 69 -4.02 -4.92 4.16
CA ILE A 69 -2.81 -5.53 4.71
C ILE A 69 -2.04 -4.52 5.59
N LEU A 70 -1.89 -3.28 5.13
CA LEU A 70 -1.19 -2.25 5.89
C LEU A 70 -1.95 -1.87 7.17
N GLY A 71 -3.28 -1.81 7.10
CA GLY A 71 -4.14 -1.58 8.26
C GLY A 71 -4.03 -2.69 9.30
N ASP A 72 -4.12 -3.95 8.87
CA ASP A 72 -4.00 -5.12 9.72
C ASP A 72 -2.60 -5.19 10.36
N TYR A 73 -1.54 -5.00 9.56
CA TYR A 73 -0.17 -4.96 10.08
C TYR A 73 -0.02 -3.90 11.16
N ASN A 74 -0.49 -2.67 10.92
CA ASN A 74 -0.40 -1.60 11.89
C ASN A 74 -1.16 -1.95 13.18
N TYR A 75 -2.36 -2.51 13.07
CA TYR A 75 -3.17 -2.92 14.22
C TYR A 75 -2.48 -3.99 15.07
N TYR A 76 -1.97 -5.06 14.46
CA TYR A 76 -1.42 -6.20 15.21
C TYR A 76 0.04 -6.04 15.64
N VAL A 77 0.84 -5.27 14.91
CA VAL A 77 2.28 -5.16 15.17
C VAL A 77 2.63 -3.90 15.95
N LYS A 78 1.98 -2.76 15.66
CA LYS A 78 2.19 -1.53 16.43
C LYS A 78 1.22 -1.38 17.60
N GLY A 79 0.18 -2.22 17.68
CA GLY A 79 -0.91 -2.06 18.64
C GLY A 79 -1.78 -0.86 18.31
N THR A 80 -2.88 -0.69 19.05
CA THR A 80 -3.59 0.59 19.06
C THR A 80 -2.99 1.51 20.12
N PRO A 81 -3.07 2.85 19.95
CA PRO A 81 -2.76 3.78 21.04
C PRO A 81 -3.59 3.55 22.32
N GLN A 82 -4.68 2.78 22.23
CA GLN A 82 -5.53 2.40 23.37
C GLN A 82 -4.98 1.20 24.15
N ASP A 83 -4.14 0.36 23.53
CA ASP A 83 -3.51 -0.79 24.20
C ASP A 83 -2.35 -0.33 25.11
N GLU A 84 -1.68 0.78 24.77
CA GLU A 84 -0.63 1.39 25.61
C GLU A 84 -1.18 2.04 26.90
N ALA A 85 -2.49 2.29 26.99
CA ALA A 85 -3.12 2.92 28.15
C ALA A 85 -3.53 1.92 29.25
N ILE A 86 -3.25 0.63 29.07
CA ILE A 86 -3.52 -0.44 30.03
C ILE A 86 -2.19 -1.02 30.54
N ASP A 87 -1.29 -0.16 31.02
CA ASP A 87 -0.22 -0.59 31.92
C ASP A 87 -0.67 -0.32 33.37
N TYR A 88 -0.72 -1.40 34.16
CA TYR A 88 -1.13 -1.45 35.57
C TYR A 88 -0.09 -0.86 36.52
#